data_AF-A0AAD7MZN8-F1
#
_entry.id   AF-A0AAD7MZN8-F1
#
_cell.length_a   1.000
_cell.length_b   1.000
_cell.length_c   1.000
_cell.angle_alpha   90.00
_cell.angle_beta   90.00
_cell.angle_gamma   90.00
#
_symmetry.space_group_name_H-M   'P 1'
#
loop_
_entity.id
_entity.type
_entity.pdbx_description
1 polymer ?
#
loop_
_entity_poly.entity_id
_entity_poly.type
_entity_poly.pdbx_seq_one_letter_code
_entity_poly.pdbx_strand_id
1 'polypeptide(L)'
;MSGPIIELEALIDKLSTDIKEVLKQMQRNKTAAQQRLNDIRDPVTRLPHEIASQIFIHSFPSHLQPGAPDSPMLLLRIGNSWTDIALSTPELWCSILDYPGVQILNTWLEHARNQALSASL
;
A
#
# COMPACT_ATOMS: atom_id res chain seq x y z
N MET A 1 21.69 48.24 29.80
CA MET A 1 22.70 47.58 28.94
C MET A 1 22.19 46.21 28.42
N SER A 2 20.92 46.09 27.97
CA SER A 2 20.34 44.79 27.54
C SER A 2 20.29 44.57 26.02
N GLY A 3 20.59 45.57 25.19
CA GLY A 3 20.47 45.47 23.72
C GLY A 3 21.21 44.28 23.08
N PRO A 4 22.47 43.97 23.45
CA PRO A 4 23.23 42.91 22.79
C PRO A 4 22.71 41.50 23.05
N ILE A 5 22.12 41.25 24.23
CA ILE A 5 21.62 39.94 24.62
C ILE A 5 20.33 39.62 23.86
N ILE A 6 19.43 40.61 23.72
CA ILE A 6 18.17 40.46 22.99
C ILE A 6 18.43 40.19 21.49
N GLU A 7 19.45 40.82 20.92
CA GLU A 7 19.83 40.61 19.52
C GLU A 7 20.39 39.20 19.26
N LEU A 8 21.13 38.65 20.23
CA LEU A 8 21.60 37.27 20.20
C LEU A 8 20.46 36.24 20.30
N GLU A 9 19.50 36.46 21.19
CA GLU A 9 18.32 35.58 21.33
C GLU A 9 17.49 35.57 20.04
N ALA A 10 17.25 36.76 19.46
CA ALA A 10 16.55 36.88 18.19
C ALA A 10 17.27 36.16 17.03
N LEU A 11 18.61 36.16 17.03
CA LEU A 11 19.40 35.46 16.03
C LEU A 11 19.31 33.93 16.19
N ILE A 12 19.33 33.43 17.43
CA ILE A 12 19.18 32.00 17.75
C ILE A 12 17.80 31.51 17.29
N ASP A 13 16.74 32.26 17.59
CA ASP A 13 15.38 31.89 17.21
C ASP A 13 15.20 31.89 15.69
N LYS A 14 15.78 32.88 15.02
CA LYS A 14 15.79 32.93 13.56
C LYS A 14 16.50 31.72 12.97
N LEU A 15 17.69 31.38 13.46
CA LEU A 15 18.45 30.24 12.97
C LEU A 15 17.73 28.90 13.23
N SER A 16 17.09 28.76 14.39
CA SER A 16 16.28 27.59 14.74
C SER A 16 15.09 27.42 13.78
N THR A 17 14.46 28.53 13.42
CA THR A 17 13.34 28.54 12.47
C THR A 17 13.81 28.16 11.07
N ASP A 18 14.92 28.75 10.61
CA ASP A 18 15.50 28.47 9.29
C ASP A 18 15.91 27.00 9.15
N ILE A 19 16.56 26.43 10.17
CA ILE A 19 16.93 25.00 10.21
C ILE A 19 15.68 24.12 10.09
N LYS A 20 14.62 24.42 10.87
CA LYS A 20 13.38 23.65 10.83
C LYS A 20 12.75 23.67 9.45
N GLU A 21 12.73 24.82 8.78
CA GLU A 21 12.15 24.93 7.45
C GLU A 21 12.99 24.19 6.41
N VAL A 22 14.32 24.28 6.47
CA VAL A 22 15.22 23.52 5.59
C VAL A 22 15.01 22.01 5.76
N LEU A 23 14.92 21.52 7.00
CA LEU A 23 14.69 20.10 7.27
C LEU A 23 13.34 19.64 6.71
N LYS A 24 12.29 20.43 6.91
CA LYS A 24 10.95 20.16 6.37
C LYS A 24 10.98 20.09 4.84
N GLN A 25 11.70 21.01 4.21
CA GLN A 25 11.85 21.01 2.76
C GLN A 25 12.64 19.80 2.25
N MET A 26 13.73 19.43 2.91
CA MET A 26 14.49 18.22 2.56
C MET A 26 13.64 16.96 2.69
N GLN A 27 12.82 16.86 3.73
CA GLN A 27 11.93 15.71 3.93
C GLN A 27 10.87 15.63 2.83
N ARG A 28 10.25 16.77 2.44
CA ARG A 28 9.33 16.83 1.30
C ARG A 28 10.00 16.39 0.00
N ASN A 29 11.20 16.90 -0.28
CA ASN A 29 11.96 16.56 -1.49
C ASN A 29 12.29 15.05 -1.53
N LYS A 30 12.70 14.48 -0.39
CA LYS A 30 12.97 13.04 -0.26
C LYS A 30 11.72 12.21 -0.57
N THR A 31 10.58 12.54 0.05
CA THR A 31 9.32 11.81 -0.17
C THR A 31 8.88 11.91 -1.63
N ALA A 32 8.93 13.11 -2.23
CA ALA A 32 8.57 13.29 -3.64
C ALA A 32 9.48 12.52 -4.59
N ALA A 33 10.80 12.50 -4.33
CA ALA A 33 11.73 11.71 -5.13
C ALA A 33 11.48 10.21 -5.00
N GLN A 34 11.20 9.72 -3.78
CA GLN A 34 10.87 8.32 -3.54
C GLN A 34 9.58 7.91 -4.26
N GLN A 35 8.56 8.77 -4.24
CA GLN A 35 7.30 8.49 -4.91
C GLN A 35 7.46 8.39 -6.42
N ARG A 36 8.22 9.32 -7.04
CA ARG A 36 8.55 9.24 -8.48
C ARG A 36 9.29 7.96 -8.85
N LEU A 37 10.20 7.49 -8.00
CA LEU A 37 10.91 6.23 -8.23
C LEU A 37 9.97 5.02 -8.13
N ASN A 38 9.02 5.05 -7.19
CA ASN A 38 8.01 4.00 -7.07
C ASN A 38 7.10 3.97 -8.31
N ASP A 39 6.65 5.13 -8.82
CA ASP A 39 5.81 5.22 -10.02
C ASP A 39 6.51 4.68 -11.28
N ILE A 40 7.85 4.81 -11.35
CA ILE A 40 8.65 4.27 -12.46
C ILE A 40 8.86 2.76 -12.30
N ARG A 41 9.07 2.28 -11.07
CA ARG A 41 9.46 0.90 -10.79
C ARG A 41 8.26 -0.05 -10.69
N ASP A 42 7.10 0.44 -10.29
CA ASP A 42 5.90 -0.35 -10.13
C ASP A 42 4.92 -0.12 -11.31
N PRO A 43 4.92 -1.01 -12.33
CA PRO A 43 4.09 -0.84 -13.51
C PRO A 43 2.59 -0.81 -13.20
N VAL A 44 2.15 -1.41 -12.09
CA VAL A 44 0.73 -1.45 -11.69
C VAL A 44 0.23 -0.06 -11.28
N THR A 45 1.08 0.79 -10.72
CA THR A 45 0.70 2.18 -10.34
C THR A 45 0.33 3.07 -11.53
N ARG A 46 0.69 2.66 -12.75
CA ARG A 46 0.43 3.40 -13.99
C ARG A 46 -0.82 2.91 -14.72
N LEU A 47 -1.41 1.82 -14.27
CA LEU A 47 -2.61 1.25 -14.87
C LEU A 47 -3.85 1.83 -14.17
N PRO A 48 -4.96 2.03 -14.91
CA PRO A 48 -6.26 2.17 -14.28
C PRO A 48 -6.55 0.97 -13.39
N HIS A 49 -7.23 1.20 -12.28
CA HIS A 49 -7.52 0.18 -11.28
C HIS A 49 -8.18 -1.05 -11.92
N GLU A 50 -9.17 -0.84 -12.78
CA GLU A 50 -9.94 -1.89 -13.44
C GLU A 50 -9.05 -2.81 -14.30
N ILE A 51 -8.03 -2.23 -14.96
CA ILE A 51 -7.10 -2.99 -15.80
C ILE A 51 -6.16 -3.83 -14.93
N ALA A 52 -5.65 -3.27 -13.83
CA ALA A 52 -4.82 -4.01 -12.89
C ALA A 52 -5.59 -5.18 -12.25
N SER A 53 -6.85 -4.96 -11.84
CA SER A 53 -7.73 -6.00 -11.30
C SER A 53 -7.95 -7.14 -12.29
N GLN A 54 -8.22 -6.85 -13.57
CA GLN A 54 -8.38 -7.87 -14.61
C GLN A 54 -7.10 -8.67 -14.84
N ILE A 55 -5.93 -8.02 -14.86
CA ILE A 55 -4.64 -8.71 -14.95
C ILE A 55 -4.48 -9.67 -13.77
N PHE A 56 -4.79 -9.23 -12.55
CA PHE A 56 -4.69 -10.08 -11.36
C PHE A 56 -5.60 -11.31 -11.47
N ILE A 57 -6.87 -11.11 -11.86
CA ILE A 57 -7.84 -12.21 -12.01
C ILE A 57 -7.34 -13.27 -12.99
N HIS A 58 -6.72 -12.85 -14.10
CA HIS A 58 -6.20 -13.75 -15.11
C HIS A 58 -4.80 -14.30 -14.81
N SER A 59 -4.10 -13.77 -13.80
CA SER A 59 -2.75 -14.22 -13.43
C SER A 59 -2.75 -15.43 -12.50
N PHE A 60 -3.89 -15.76 -11.88
CA PHE A 60 -3.99 -16.87 -10.95
C PHE A 60 -4.92 -17.97 -11.49
N PRO A 61 -4.57 -19.24 -11.32
CA PRO A 61 -5.43 -20.35 -11.72
C PRO A 61 -6.71 -20.38 -10.87
N SER A 62 -7.81 -20.88 -11.42
CA SER A 62 -9.13 -20.94 -10.77
C SER A 62 -9.22 -21.85 -9.53
N HIS A 63 -8.16 -22.59 -9.21
CA HIS A 63 -8.10 -23.55 -8.11
C HIS A 63 -6.85 -23.30 -7.30
N LEU A 64 -7.01 -22.58 -6.18
CA LEU A 64 -5.90 -22.09 -5.40
C LEU A 64 -5.83 -22.80 -4.06
N GLN A 65 -4.77 -23.59 -3.87
CA GLN A 65 -4.44 -24.09 -2.54
C GLN A 65 -3.91 -22.92 -1.68
N PRO A 66 -4.43 -22.72 -0.45
CA PRO A 66 -3.89 -21.72 0.47
C PRO A 66 -2.40 -21.97 0.74
N GLY A 67 -1.55 -20.98 0.47
CA GLY A 67 -0.10 -21.07 0.65
C GLY A 67 0.69 -21.55 -0.57
N ALA A 68 0.02 -21.86 -1.68
CA ALA A 68 0.69 -22.09 -2.96
C ALA A 68 1.36 -20.80 -3.49
N PRO A 69 2.47 -20.92 -4.24
CA PRO A 69 3.09 -19.78 -4.93
C PRO A 69 2.17 -19.13 -5.97
N ASP A 70 1.01 -19.72 -6.26
CA ASP A 70 0.03 -19.19 -7.18
C ASP A 70 -1.14 -18.48 -6.45
N SER A 71 -1.02 -18.19 -5.15
CA SER A 71 -2.10 -17.54 -4.39
C SER A 71 -2.12 -16.01 -4.56
N PRO A 72 -3.31 -15.37 -4.65
CA PRO A 72 -3.48 -13.91 -4.68
C PRO A 72 -2.94 -13.22 -3.41
N MET A 73 -2.68 -13.98 -2.34
CA MET A 73 -1.95 -13.52 -1.16
C MET A 73 -0.55 -12.97 -1.48
N LEU A 74 0.07 -13.37 -2.60
CA LEU A 74 1.34 -12.79 -3.03
C LEU A 74 1.22 -11.31 -3.40
N LEU A 75 0.07 -10.88 -3.94
CA LEU A 75 -0.15 -9.48 -4.28
C LEU A 75 -0.04 -8.57 -3.05
N LEU A 76 -0.49 -9.07 -1.89
CA LEU A 76 -0.47 -8.34 -0.62
C LEU A 76 0.94 -8.10 -0.07
N ARG A 77 1.96 -8.77 -0.62
CA ARG A 77 3.36 -8.69 -0.15
C ARG A 77 4.22 -7.76 -1.01
N ILE A 78 3.73 -7.30 -2.16
CA ILE A 78 4.52 -6.54 -3.13
C ILE A 78 4.61 -5.06 -2.73
N GLY A 79 3.49 -4.47 -2.31
CA GLY A 79 3.42 -3.08 -1.88
C GLY A 79 1.98 -2.59 -1.71
N ASN A 80 1.81 -1.40 -1.14
CA ASN A 80 0.48 -0.88 -0.81
C ASN A 80 -0.45 -0.77 -2.02
N SER A 81 0.05 -0.33 -3.18
CA SER A 81 -0.76 -0.21 -4.40
C SER A 81 -1.31 -1.56 -4.89
N TRP A 82 -0.50 -2.62 -4.81
CA TRP A 82 -0.94 -3.97 -5.16
C TRP A 82 -1.93 -4.52 -4.12
N THR A 83 -1.67 -4.28 -2.84
CA THR A 83 -2.57 -4.63 -1.74
C THR A 83 -3.94 -3.97 -1.89
N ASP A 84 -3.98 -2.67 -2.15
CA ASP A 84 -5.22 -1.91 -2.30
C ASP A 84 -6.06 -2.46 -3.45
N ILE A 85 -5.43 -2.72 -4.61
CA ILE A 85 -6.12 -3.30 -5.78
C ILE A 85 -6.59 -4.73 -5.49
N ALA A 86 -5.73 -5.56 -4.91
CA ALA A 86 -6.07 -6.95 -4.61
C ALA A 86 -7.25 -7.05 -3.63
N LEU A 87 -7.22 -6.27 -2.53
CA LEU A 87 -8.28 -6.27 -1.52
C LEU A 87 -9.60 -5.70 -2.03
N SER A 88 -9.55 -4.80 -3.01
CA SER A 88 -10.74 -4.22 -3.65
C SER A 88 -11.24 -4.98 -4.88
N THR A 89 -10.65 -6.14 -5.18
CA THR A 89 -11.07 -7.04 -6.27
C THR A 89 -11.62 -8.36 -5.69
N PRO A 90 -12.93 -8.41 -5.33
CA PRO A 90 -13.56 -9.58 -4.71
C PRO A 90 -13.38 -10.89 -5.46
N GLU A 91 -13.34 -10.85 -6.79
CA GLU A 91 -13.26 -12.01 -7.68
C GLU A 91 -11.99 -12.83 -7.46
N LEU A 92 -10.91 -12.20 -7.01
CA LEU A 92 -9.66 -12.89 -6.62
C LEU A 92 -9.84 -13.83 -5.44
N TRP A 93 -10.85 -13.57 -4.61
CA TRP A 93 -11.09 -14.24 -3.34
C TRP A 93 -12.22 -15.28 -3.43
N CYS A 94 -12.92 -15.37 -4.56
CA CYS A 94 -14.07 -16.27 -4.74
C CYS A 94 -13.70 -17.74 -5.03
N SER A 95 -12.45 -18.02 -5.43
CA SER A 95 -12.02 -19.33 -5.94
C SER A 95 -11.14 -20.14 -4.99
N ILE A 96 -10.91 -19.67 -3.76
CA ILE A 96 -10.15 -20.42 -2.74
C ILE A 96 -11.08 -21.45 -2.09
N LEU A 97 -11.38 -22.48 -2.86
CA LEU A 97 -12.08 -23.68 -2.44
C LEU A 97 -11.04 -24.79 -2.28
N ASP A 98 -10.37 -24.79 -1.13
CA ASP A 98 -10.11 -26.00 -0.34
C ASP A 98 -9.41 -25.61 0.98
N TYR A 99 -10.22 -25.56 2.05
CA TYR A 99 -9.83 -25.45 3.47
C TYR A 99 -8.62 -24.55 3.82
N PRO A 100 -8.81 -23.23 4.00
CA PRO A 100 -7.86 -22.43 4.75
C PRO A 100 -8.06 -22.70 6.26
N GLY A 101 -6.97 -23.08 6.95
CA GLY A 101 -6.95 -23.10 8.41
C GLY A 101 -7.54 -21.80 8.98
N VAL A 102 -8.38 -21.96 10.01
CA VAL A 102 -9.36 -20.99 10.56
C VAL A 102 -8.83 -19.57 10.82
N GLN A 103 -7.51 -19.36 10.87
CA GLN A 103 -6.91 -18.03 11.05
C GLN A 103 -6.89 -17.17 9.77
N ILE A 104 -6.74 -17.78 8.59
CA ILE A 104 -6.77 -17.06 7.31
C ILE A 104 -8.22 -16.71 6.96
N LEU A 105 -9.18 -17.56 7.32
CA LEU A 105 -10.60 -17.38 7.00
C LEU A 105 -11.18 -16.04 7.51
N ASN A 106 -10.71 -15.52 8.65
CA ASN A 106 -11.23 -14.26 9.20
C ASN A 106 -10.84 -13.03 8.36
N THR A 107 -9.57 -12.95 7.94
CA THR A 107 -9.13 -11.89 7.01
C THR A 107 -9.81 -12.01 5.65
N TRP A 108 -10.22 -13.22 5.27
CA TRP A 108 -10.96 -13.49 4.03
C TRP A 108 -12.44 -13.11 4.13
N LEU A 109 -13.12 -13.46 5.23
CA LEU A 109 -14.53 -13.15 5.48
C LEU A 109 -14.77 -11.64 5.66
N GLU A 110 -13.80 -10.91 6.21
CA GLU A 110 -13.91 -9.46 6.36
C GLU A 110 -13.92 -8.72 5.00
N HIS A 111 -13.22 -9.25 3.99
CA HIS A 111 -13.11 -8.62 2.67
C HIS A 111 -14.10 -9.18 1.62
N ALA A 112 -14.54 -10.44 1.75
CA ALA A 112 -15.54 -11.07 0.87
C ALA A 112 -16.99 -10.60 1.13
N ARG A 113 -17.20 -9.67 2.06
CA ARG A 113 -18.48 -9.35 2.73
C ARG A 113 -19.63 -8.86 1.82
N ASN A 114 -19.43 -8.71 0.51
CA ASN A 114 -20.44 -8.24 -0.45
C ASN A 114 -20.84 -9.21 -1.58
N GLN A 115 -20.32 -10.43 -1.64
CA GLN A 115 -20.80 -11.42 -2.62
C GLN A 115 -20.94 -12.80 -2.00
N ALA A 116 -22.10 -13.42 -2.22
CA ALA A 116 -22.42 -14.75 -1.72
C ALA A 116 -21.43 -15.77 -2.30
N LEU A 117 -20.65 -16.40 -1.42
CA LEU A 117 -19.77 -17.52 -1.75
C LEU A 117 -20.63 -18.63 -2.38
N SER A 118 -20.39 -18.96 -3.65
CA SER A 118 -21.00 -20.14 -4.28
C SER A 118 -20.31 -21.39 -3.74
N ALA A 119 -20.81 -21.92 -2.62
CA ALA A 119 -20.48 -23.27 -2.20
C ALA A 119 -21.20 -24.25 -3.13
N SER A 120 -20.48 -24.83 -4.10
CA SER A 120 -20.94 -26.04 -4.77
C SER A 120 -20.57 -27.23 -3.88
N LEU A 121 -21.60 -27.88 -3.34
CA LEU A 121 -21.55 -29.10 -2.53
C LEU A 121 -21.04 -30.29 -3.35
#